data_AF-A0A2D6WJR4-F1
#
_entry.id   AF-A0A2D6WJR4-F1
#
_cell.length_a   1.000
_cell.length_b   1.000
_cell.length_c   1.000
_cell.angle_alpha   90.00
_cell.angle_beta   90.00
_cell.angle_gamma   90.00
#
_symmetry.space_group_name_H-M   'P 1'
#
loop_
_entity.id
_entity.type
_entity.pdbx_description
1 polymer ?
#
loop_
_entity_poly.entity_id
_entity_poly.type
_entity_poly.pdbx_seq_one_letter_code
_entity_poly.pdbx_strand_id
1 'polypeptide(L)'
;MSGRLGMELDRNFEYLLYLLLRRTTQAVGKVREKELNASGTNSRKAGVFSAILLLGEDVTLAKIAKLLFLESHSISEQIKRMEKDGLVKKEKDVKNIVR
;
A
#
# COMPACT_ATOMS: atom_id res chain seq x y z
N MET A 1 11.27 36.09 24.24
CA MET A 1 11.92 34.80 23.89
C MET A 1 11.00 33.91 23.04
N SER A 2 10.54 34.38 21.88
CA SER A 2 9.67 33.60 20.96
C SER A 2 10.20 33.56 19.51
N GLY A 3 11.39 34.13 19.26
CA GLY A 3 11.97 34.23 17.92
C GLY A 3 12.90 33.08 17.50
N ARG A 4 13.40 32.25 18.44
CA ARG A 4 14.35 31.15 18.10
C ARG A 4 13.68 29.83 17.74
N LEU A 5 12.47 29.55 18.22
CA LEU A 5 11.73 28.33 17.91
C LEU A 5 11.12 28.35 16.49
N GLY A 6 10.84 29.53 15.94
CA GLY A 6 10.34 29.67 14.56
C GLY A 6 11.43 29.53 13.48
N MET A 7 12.69 29.81 13.81
CA MET A 7 13.82 29.80 12.86
C MET A 7 14.55 28.44 12.77
N GLU A 8 14.29 27.49 13.67
CA GLU A 8 14.85 26.13 13.55
C GLU A 8 14.01 25.18 12.70
N LEU A 9 12.72 25.46 12.49
CA LEU A 9 11.83 24.65 11.65
C LEU A 9 12.06 24.86 10.15
N ASP A 10 12.72 25.95 9.76
CA ASP A 10 13.05 26.28 8.37
C ASP A 10 14.24 25.45 7.82
N ARG A 11 14.99 24.76 8.69
CA ARG A 11 16.14 23.92 8.32
C ARG A 11 15.85 22.43 8.20
N ASN A 12 14.58 22.03 8.18
CA ASN A 12 14.24 20.62 8.03
C ASN A 12 13.26 20.44 6.89
N PHE A 13 13.74 20.74 5.68
CA PHE A 13 13.02 20.55 4.43
C PHE A 13 12.48 19.10 4.33
N GLU A 14 13.26 18.13 4.79
CA GLU A 14 12.90 16.72 4.86
C GLU A 14 11.68 16.50 5.77
N TYR A 15 11.65 17.13 6.93
CA TYR A 15 10.52 17.05 7.85
C TYR A 15 9.27 17.74 7.29
N LEU A 16 9.42 18.91 6.66
CA LEU A 16 8.31 19.60 5.99
C LEU A 16 7.75 18.78 4.83
N LEU A 17 8.63 18.18 4.02
CA LEU A 17 8.25 17.28 2.93
C LEU A 17 7.52 16.03 3.46
N TYR A 18 8.03 15.41 4.53
CA TYR A 18 7.37 14.29 5.19
C TYR A 18 5.98 14.68 5.70
N LEU A 19 5.86 15.82 6.37
CA LEU A 19 4.56 16.32 6.86
C LEU A 19 3.59 16.56 5.71
N LEU A 20 4.05 17.16 4.61
CA LEU A 20 3.22 17.43 3.43
C LEU A 20 2.76 16.12 2.80
N LEU A 21 3.67 15.19 2.52
CA LEU A 21 3.34 13.87 1.95
C LEU A 21 2.36 13.11 2.85
N ARG A 22 2.61 13.09 4.17
CA ARG A 22 1.74 12.41 5.13
C ARG A 22 0.34 13.02 5.17
N ARG A 23 0.23 14.35 5.24
CA ARG A 23 -1.07 15.05 5.30
C ARG A 23 -1.85 14.86 4.01
N THR A 24 -1.21 15.02 2.86
CA THR A 24 -1.82 14.80 1.55
C THR A 24 -2.31 13.36 1.41
N THR A 25 -1.47 12.38 1.77
CA THR A 25 -1.84 10.95 1.74
C THR A 25 -3.04 10.66 2.65
N GLN A 26 -3.07 11.23 3.86
CA GLN A 26 -4.20 11.06 4.77
C GLN A 26 -5.48 11.71 4.24
N ALA A 27 -5.39 12.92 3.69
CA ALA A 27 -6.54 13.64 3.15
C ALA A 27 -7.15 12.90 1.95
N VAL A 28 -6.32 12.50 0.99
CA VAL A 28 -6.75 11.68 -0.17
C VAL A 28 -7.27 10.33 0.31
N GLY A 29 -6.58 9.68 1.26
CA GLY A 29 -6.97 8.41 1.83
C GLY A 29 -8.38 8.42 2.43
N LYS A 30 -8.76 9.46 3.16
CA LYS A 30 -10.12 9.61 3.71
C LYS A 30 -11.20 9.68 2.64
N VAL A 31 -10.93 10.37 1.53
CA VAL A 31 -11.88 10.45 0.40
C VAL A 31 -12.01 9.09 -0.25
N ARG A 32 -10.88 8.41 -0.51
CA ARG A 32 -10.88 7.06 -1.10
C ARG A 32 -11.54 6.02 -0.21
N GLU A 33 -11.35 6.07 1.10
CA GLU A 33 -12.04 5.17 2.02
C GLU A 33 -13.56 5.32 1.95
N LYS A 34 -14.08 6.55 1.82
CA LYS A 34 -15.52 6.76 1.66
C LYS A 34 -16.06 6.14 0.37
N GLU A 35 -15.33 6.29 -0.74
CA GLU A 35 -15.69 5.68 -2.03
C GLU A 35 -15.63 4.14 -1.96
N LEU A 36 -14.58 3.58 -1.35
CA LEU A 36 -14.39 2.14 -1.25
C LEU A 36 -15.38 1.48 -0.29
N ASN A 37 -15.76 2.15 0.81
CA ASN A 37 -16.78 1.66 1.73
C ASN A 37 -18.12 1.43 1.04
N ALA A 38 -18.50 2.28 0.07
CA ALA A 38 -19.71 2.09 -0.72
C ALA A 38 -19.70 0.76 -1.52
N SER A 39 -18.51 0.25 -1.84
CA SER A 39 -18.30 -1.04 -2.52
C SER A 39 -17.96 -2.20 -1.58
N GLY A 40 -18.01 -2.00 -0.26
CA GLY A 40 -17.68 -3.04 0.73
C GLY A 40 -16.20 -3.43 0.78
N THR A 41 -15.30 -2.60 0.25
CA THR A 41 -13.85 -2.84 0.25
C THR A 41 -13.11 -1.78 1.07
N ASN A 42 -11.81 -1.97 1.29
CA ASN A 42 -10.96 -1.01 1.99
C ASN A 42 -9.68 -0.72 1.20
N SER A 43 -8.98 0.36 1.58
CA SER A 43 -7.78 0.84 0.90
C SER A 43 -6.68 -0.22 0.77
N ARG A 44 -6.58 -1.14 1.73
CA ARG A 44 -5.58 -2.21 1.69
C ARG A 44 -5.94 -3.29 0.66
N LYS A 45 -7.20 -3.71 0.58
CA LYS A 45 -7.69 -4.63 -0.47
C LYS A 45 -7.57 -3.98 -1.85
N ALA A 46 -7.98 -2.72 -1.98
CA ALA A 46 -7.88 -1.95 -3.21
C ALA A 46 -6.43 -1.81 -3.70
N GLY A 47 -5.49 -1.49 -2.80
CA GLY A 47 -4.07 -1.42 -3.15
C GLY A 47 -3.52 -2.75 -3.70
N VAL A 48 -3.94 -3.88 -3.11
CA VAL A 48 -3.57 -5.21 -3.61
C VAL A 48 -4.16 -5.48 -4.99
N PHE A 49 -5.43 -5.15 -5.23
CA PHE A 49 -6.02 -5.28 -6.57
C PHE A 49 -5.32 -4.42 -7.60
N SER A 50 -5.03 -3.15 -7.29
CA SER A 50 -4.27 -2.28 -8.18
C SER A 50 -2.88 -2.84 -8.49
N ALA A 51 -2.20 -3.41 -7.50
CA ALA A 51 -0.91 -4.07 -7.71
C ALA A 51 -1.02 -5.29 -8.63
N ILE A 52 -2.04 -6.13 -8.45
CA ILE A 52 -2.30 -7.30 -9.31
C ILE A 52 -2.56 -6.84 -10.75
N LEU A 53 -3.42 -5.83 -10.94
CA LEU A 53 -3.72 -5.29 -12.27
C LEU A 53 -2.49 -4.70 -12.96
N LEU A 54 -1.62 -4.01 -12.21
CA LEU A 54 -0.41 -3.42 -12.76
C LEU A 54 0.66 -4.48 -13.11
N LEU A 55 0.80 -5.52 -12.30
CA LEU A 55 1.80 -6.58 -12.49
C LEU A 55 1.38 -7.62 -13.53
N GLY A 56 0.07 -7.77 -13.78
CA GLY A 56 -0.48 -8.70 -14.77
C GLY A 56 -0.08 -10.15 -14.49
N GLU A 57 0.39 -10.85 -15.52
CA GLU A 57 0.80 -12.26 -15.46
C GLU A 57 2.01 -12.50 -14.55
N ASP A 58 2.76 -11.45 -14.26
CA ASP A 58 4.03 -11.49 -13.57
C ASP A 58 3.88 -11.34 -12.04
N VAL A 59 2.64 -11.43 -11.55
CA VAL A 59 2.26 -11.12 -10.18
C VAL A 59 2.80 -12.15 -9.18
N THR A 60 3.56 -11.67 -8.20
CA THR A 60 4.03 -12.47 -7.05
C THR A 60 3.85 -11.69 -5.76
N LEU A 61 3.75 -12.41 -4.63
CA LEU A 61 3.64 -11.76 -3.30
C LEU A 61 4.80 -10.78 -3.04
N ALA A 62 6.01 -11.14 -3.45
CA ALA A 62 7.20 -10.31 -3.29
C ALA A 62 7.12 -9.02 -4.15
N LYS A 63 6.64 -9.12 -5.39
CA LYS A 63 6.46 -7.94 -6.26
C LYS A 63 5.35 -7.03 -5.74
N ILE A 64 4.25 -7.59 -5.22
CA ILE A 64 3.18 -6.81 -4.57
C ILE A 64 3.72 -6.08 -3.35
N ALA A 65 4.46 -6.77 -2.48
CA ALA A 65 5.07 -6.18 -1.28
C ALA A 65 6.01 -5.02 -1.63
N LYS A 66 6.88 -5.22 -2.63
CA LYS A 66 7.78 -4.17 -3.13
C LYS A 66 7.02 -2.97 -3.69
N LEU A 67 5.99 -3.20 -4.50
CA LEU A 67 5.22 -2.12 -5.13
C LEU A 67 4.43 -1.29 -4.10
N LEU A 68 3.90 -1.94 -3.07
CA LEU A 68 3.10 -1.28 -2.04
C LEU A 68 3.92 -0.76 -0.86
N PHE A 69 5.25 -0.94 -0.87
CA PHE A 69 6.14 -0.63 0.25
C PHE A 69 5.65 -1.26 1.57
N LEU A 70 5.21 -2.52 1.49
CA LEU A 70 4.69 -3.28 2.62
C LEU A 70 5.55 -4.49 2.92
N GLU A 71 5.56 -4.89 4.20
CA GLU A 71 6.24 -6.10 4.64
C GLU A 71 5.65 -7.35 4.00
N SER A 72 6.53 -8.30 3.65
CA SER A 72 6.13 -9.55 2.99
C SER A 72 5.12 -10.35 3.83
N HIS A 73 5.30 -10.39 5.15
CA HIS A 73 4.37 -11.07 6.07
C HIS A 73 2.98 -10.40 6.04
N SER A 74 2.94 -9.06 6.02
CA SER A 74 1.69 -8.28 5.99
C SER A 74 0.91 -8.50 4.69
N ILE A 75 1.59 -8.59 3.55
CA ILE A 75 0.97 -8.92 2.26
C ILE A 75 0.47 -10.36 2.24
N SER A 76 1.26 -11.31 2.74
CA SER A 76 0.85 -12.72 2.79
C SER A 76 -0.43 -12.93 3.61
N GLU A 77 -0.51 -12.31 4.79
CA GLU A 77 -1.73 -12.33 5.62
C GLU A 77 -2.91 -11.65 4.94
N GLN A 78 -2.68 -10.51 4.28
CA GLN A 78 -3.74 -9.80 3.58
C GLN A 78 -4.30 -10.63 2.42
N ILE A 79 -3.43 -11.24 1.61
CA ILE A 79 -3.85 -12.13 0.52
C ILE A 79 -4.60 -13.34 1.07
N LYS A 80 -4.16 -13.93 2.20
CA LYS A 80 -4.87 -15.04 2.84
C LYS A 80 -6.29 -14.65 3.25
N ARG A 81 -6.49 -13.45 3.79
CA ARG A 81 -7.83 -12.92 4.10
C ARG A 81 -8.65 -12.70 2.83
N MET A 82 -8.06 -12.09 1.79
CA MET A 82 -8.74 -11.89 0.51
C MET A 82 -9.12 -13.20 -0.18
N GLU A 83 -8.29 -14.24 -0.05
CA GLU A 83 -8.58 -15.58 -0.58
C GLU A 83 -9.75 -16.24 0.17
N LYS A 84 -9.79 -16.11 1.51
CA LYS A 84 -10.94 -16.55 2.32
C LYS A 84 -12.22 -15.82 1.93
N ASP A 85 -12.12 -14.53 1.60
CA ASP A 85 -13.24 -13.71 1.14
C ASP A 85 -13.63 -13.99 -0.33
N GLY A 86 -12.97 -14.92 -1.02
CA GLY A 86 -13.24 -15.27 -2.42
C GLY A 86 -12.78 -14.22 -3.44
N LEU A 87 -11.96 -13.26 -3.03
CA LEU A 87 -11.55 -12.11 -3.84
C LEU A 87 -10.32 -12.38 -4.72
N VAL A 88 -9.47 -13.30 -4.30
CA VAL A 88 -8.25 -13.71 -5.01
C VAL A 88 -8.06 -15.21 -4.85
N LYS A 89 -7.28 -15.81 -5.74
CA LYS A 89 -6.86 -17.21 -5.64
C LYS A 89 -5.36 -17.28 -5.82
N LYS A 90 -4.67 -18.02 -4.95
CA LYS A 90 -3.25 -18.31 -5.19
C LYS A 90 -3.14 -19.43 -6.21
N GLU A 91 -2.40 -19.17 -7.27
CA GLU A 91 -1.94 -20.23 -8.17
C GLU A 91 -0.52 -20.62 -7.78
N LYS A 92 -0.28 -21.94 -7.75
CA LYS A 92 1.07 -22.44 -7.54
C LYS A 92 1.80 -22.31 -8.87
N ASP A 93 2.79 -21.44 -8.91
CA ASP A 93 3.68 -21.38 -10.06
C ASP A 93 4.47 -22.69 -10.16
N VAL A 94 4.29 -23.40 -11.26
CA VAL A 94 4.93 -24.70 -11.54
C VAL A 94 6.25 -24.53 -12.31
N LYS A 95 6.70 -23.28 -12.57
CA LYS A 95 7.86 -22.99 -13.44
C LYS A 95 9.25 -23.42 -12.92
N ASN A 96 9.34 -24.17 -11.82
CA ASN A 96 10.59 -24.80 -11.37
C ASN A 96 10.59 -26.33 -11.60
N ILE A 97 10.24 -26.79 -12.81
CA ILE A 97 10.63 -28.13 -13.26
C ILE A 97 11.91 -27.96 -14.07
N VAL A 98 13.05 -28.12 -13.41
CA VAL A 98 14.30 -28.49 -14.09
C VAL A 98 14.06 -29.88 -14.68
N ARG A 99 14.12 -30.00 -16.01
CA ARG A 99 14.40 -31.27 -16.69
C ARG A 99 15.83 -31.20 -17.21
#